data_AF-A0A0H2YIP1-F1
#
_entry.id   AF-A0A0H2YIP1-F1
#
_cell.length_a   1.000
_cell.length_b   1.000
_cell.length_c   1.000
_cell.angle_alpha   90.00
_cell.angle_beta   90.00
_cell.angle_gamma   90.00
#
_symmetry.space_group_name_H-M   'P 1'
#
loop_
_entity.id
_entity.type
_entity.pdbx_description
1 polymer ?
#
loop_
_entity_poly.entity_id
_entity_poly.type
_entity_poly.pdbx_seq_one_letter_code
_entity_poly.pdbx_strand_id
1 'polypeptide(L)'
;MTTAYNHLCTAFTRLSRFEHLSAIAGWDMQTMMPAKGNLARSEAMAELNVLQHQILTAPQIGEWLKQAEQELLDEQSIDELKLANLREMHRHYHNAVLLPESLVEAKSLAGARCEHAWRQQRIANDWAGFAENLREVVKLSREEAKIRAEAAGTSGYDALLNLYEPGTNSADIDRIFGDLKQWLPALLQKVTTKQQSSEPCLIPQGPFDLEKQRQLGLSVMKVLGFDFKRL
;
A
#
# COMPACT_ATOMS: atom_id res chain seq x y z
N MET A 1 -26.29 -22.85 -13.23
CA MET A 1 -25.44 -23.48 -12.20
C MET A 1 -24.49 -22.43 -11.67
N THR A 2 -24.11 -22.47 -10.40
CA THR A 2 -23.09 -21.56 -9.85
C THR A 2 -21.72 -22.04 -10.35
N THR A 3 -20.99 -21.16 -11.05
CA THR A 3 -19.65 -21.45 -11.59
C THR A 3 -18.57 -21.17 -10.55
N ALA A 4 -17.35 -21.68 -10.75
CA ALA A 4 -16.22 -21.36 -9.89
C ALA A 4 -15.95 -19.83 -9.85
N TYR A 5 -16.10 -19.15 -10.99
CA TYR A 5 -16.04 -17.69 -11.04
C TYR A 5 -17.05 -17.00 -10.11
N ASN A 6 -18.29 -17.49 -10.05
CA ASN A 6 -19.32 -16.93 -9.15
C ASN A 6 -18.99 -17.14 -7.66
N HIS A 7 -18.36 -18.27 -7.32
CA HIS A 7 -17.86 -18.51 -5.96
C HIS A 7 -16.73 -17.53 -5.60
N LEU A 8 -15.80 -17.26 -6.52
CA LEU A 8 -14.75 -16.26 -6.34
C LEU A 8 -15.34 -14.86 -6.15
N CYS A 9 -16.25 -14.42 -7.02
CA CYS A 9 -16.93 -13.13 -6.88
C CYS A 9 -17.60 -12.98 -5.50
N THR A 10 -18.24 -14.04 -5.01
CA THR A 10 -18.86 -14.04 -3.67
C THR A 10 -17.80 -13.90 -2.56
N ALA A 11 -16.69 -14.65 -2.65
CA ALA A 11 -15.60 -14.59 -1.67
C ALA A 11 -14.93 -13.21 -1.64
N PHE A 12 -14.56 -12.65 -2.80
CA PHE A 12 -13.93 -11.34 -2.91
C PHE A 12 -14.88 -10.19 -2.54
N THR A 13 -16.19 -10.31 -2.81
CA THR A 13 -17.17 -9.35 -2.29
C THR A 13 -17.21 -9.37 -0.76
N ARG A 14 -17.12 -10.55 -0.14
CA ARG A 14 -17.04 -10.68 1.32
C ARG A 14 -15.76 -10.04 1.87
N LEU A 15 -14.61 -10.27 1.24
CA LEU A 15 -13.33 -9.64 1.61
C LEU A 15 -13.43 -8.11 1.53
N SER A 16 -13.95 -7.58 0.42
CA SER A 16 -14.13 -6.13 0.21
C SER A 16 -15.00 -5.48 1.29
N ARG A 17 -16.05 -6.16 1.78
CA ARG A 17 -16.87 -5.67 2.90
C ARG A 17 -16.09 -5.58 4.21
N PHE A 18 -15.21 -6.52 4.48
CA PHE A 18 -14.32 -6.47 5.65
C PHE A 18 -13.23 -5.41 5.49
N GLU A 19 -12.72 -5.20 4.27
CA GLU A 19 -11.77 -4.12 3.98
C GLU A 19 -12.42 -2.75 4.19
N HIS A 20 -13.68 -2.59 3.80
CA HIS A 20 -14.46 -1.39 4.07
C HIS A 20 -14.58 -1.11 5.58
N LEU A 21 -14.88 -2.14 6.39
CA LEU A 21 -14.93 -2.00 7.85
C LEU A 21 -13.54 -1.66 8.44
N SER A 22 -12.48 -2.27 7.91
CA SER A 22 -11.11 -1.99 8.32
C SER A 22 -10.72 -0.54 8.00
N ALA A 23 -11.13 -0.04 6.85
CA ALA A 23 -10.85 1.33 6.41
C ALA A 23 -11.50 2.37 7.34
N ILE A 24 -12.77 2.21 7.72
CA ILE A 24 -13.43 3.14 8.65
C ILE A 24 -12.83 3.05 10.06
N ALA A 25 -12.48 1.85 10.52
CA ALA A 25 -11.82 1.66 11.80
C ALA A 25 -10.41 2.30 11.83
N GLY A 26 -9.66 2.21 10.73
CA GLY A 26 -8.37 2.87 10.54
C GLY A 26 -8.50 4.39 10.47
N TRP A 27 -9.49 4.92 9.76
CA TRP A 27 -9.78 6.36 9.74
C TRP A 27 -10.11 6.90 11.14
N ASP A 28 -10.97 6.20 11.88
CA ASP A 28 -11.38 6.60 13.23
C ASP A 28 -10.18 6.63 14.19
N MET A 29 -9.24 5.68 14.09
CA MET A 29 -7.99 5.68 14.88
C MET A 29 -7.19 6.97 14.74
N GLN A 30 -7.19 7.56 13.56
CA GLN A 30 -6.36 8.72 13.23
C GLN A 30 -7.06 10.06 13.47
N THR A 31 -8.38 10.05 13.74
CA THR A 31 -9.18 11.29 13.72
C THR A 31 -10.06 11.47 14.95
N MET A 32 -10.79 10.42 15.37
CA MET A 32 -11.85 10.54 16.39
C MET A 32 -11.56 9.70 17.65
N MET A 33 -10.83 8.60 17.53
CA MET A 33 -10.61 7.63 18.60
C MET A 33 -9.89 8.26 19.80
N PRO A 34 -10.42 8.11 21.03
CA PRO A 34 -9.71 8.53 22.24
C PRO A 34 -8.40 7.75 22.43
N ALA A 35 -7.37 8.39 23.00
CA ALA A 35 -6.03 7.82 23.14
C ALA A 35 -5.99 6.45 23.85
N LYS A 36 -6.88 6.20 24.83
CA LYS A 36 -6.95 4.92 25.56
C LYS A 36 -7.57 3.77 24.76
N GLY A 37 -8.16 4.04 23.59
CA GLY A 37 -8.78 3.03 22.72
C GLY A 37 -7.81 2.22 21.86
N ASN A 38 -6.52 2.60 21.84
CA ASN A 38 -5.55 2.06 20.89
C ASN A 38 -5.35 0.54 20.99
N LEU A 39 -5.29 -0.02 22.21
CA LEU A 39 -5.09 -1.46 22.40
C LEU A 39 -6.25 -2.26 21.84
N ALA A 40 -7.47 -2.01 22.32
CA ALA A 40 -8.68 -2.73 21.89
C ALA A 40 -8.91 -2.61 20.37
N ARG A 41 -8.64 -1.43 19.80
CA ARG A 41 -8.74 -1.22 18.35
C ARG A 41 -7.69 -2.01 17.57
N SER A 42 -6.44 -2.03 18.05
CA SER A 42 -5.37 -2.77 17.40
C SER A 42 -5.62 -4.28 17.43
N GLU A 43 -6.11 -4.82 18.55
CA GLU A 43 -6.50 -6.23 18.69
C GLU A 43 -7.65 -6.59 17.74
N ALA A 44 -8.70 -5.78 17.69
CA ALA A 44 -9.83 -6.02 16.78
C ALA A 44 -9.42 -5.98 15.30
N MET A 45 -8.51 -5.08 14.93
CA MET A 45 -7.98 -5.02 13.56
C MET A 45 -7.07 -6.21 13.23
N ALA A 46 -6.27 -6.67 14.20
CA ALA A 46 -5.45 -7.87 14.01
C ALA A 46 -6.33 -9.11 13.74
N GLU A 47 -7.36 -9.33 14.55
CA GLU A 47 -8.32 -10.43 14.36
C GLU A 47 -9.05 -10.35 13.01
N LEU A 48 -9.48 -9.16 12.59
CA LEU A 48 -10.14 -8.98 11.30
C LEU A 48 -9.19 -9.29 10.12
N ASN A 49 -7.93 -8.86 10.21
CA ASN A 49 -6.91 -9.17 9.21
C ASN A 49 -6.63 -10.68 9.13
N VAL A 50 -6.57 -11.37 10.28
CA VAL A 50 -6.43 -12.84 10.31
C VAL A 50 -7.62 -13.51 9.61
N LEU A 51 -8.85 -13.08 9.91
CA LEU A 51 -10.04 -13.62 9.27
C LEU A 51 -10.03 -13.39 7.75
N GLN A 52 -9.68 -12.19 7.29
CA GLN A 52 -9.58 -11.88 5.86
C GLN A 52 -8.49 -12.74 5.19
N HIS A 53 -7.34 -12.89 5.83
CA HIS A 53 -6.26 -13.72 5.33
C HIS A 53 -6.70 -15.19 5.20
N GLN A 54 -7.31 -15.77 6.23
CA GLN A 54 -7.84 -17.14 6.21
C GLN A 54 -8.86 -17.35 5.09
N ILE A 55 -9.75 -16.37 4.84
CA ILE A 55 -10.71 -16.46 3.74
C ILE A 55 -9.99 -16.44 2.39
N LEU A 56 -9.04 -15.54 2.20
CA LEU A 56 -8.31 -15.39 0.95
C LEU A 56 -7.43 -16.61 0.66
N THR A 57 -6.75 -17.17 1.67
CA THR A 57 -5.80 -18.28 1.48
C THR A 57 -6.42 -19.66 1.61
N ALA A 58 -7.73 -19.76 1.83
CA ALA A 58 -8.41 -21.04 1.96
C ALA A 58 -8.21 -21.93 0.70
N PRO A 59 -8.02 -23.26 0.86
CA PRO A 59 -7.72 -24.17 -0.26
C PRO A 59 -8.68 -24.06 -1.44
N GLN A 60 -9.98 -23.91 -1.17
CA GLN A 60 -11.01 -23.78 -2.19
C GLN A 60 -10.86 -22.54 -3.08
N ILE A 61 -10.23 -21.46 -2.61
CA ILE A 61 -9.98 -20.28 -3.45
C ILE A 61 -9.00 -20.65 -4.57
N GLY A 62 -7.93 -21.36 -4.25
CA GLY A 62 -6.96 -21.84 -5.25
C GLY A 62 -7.57 -22.82 -6.25
N GLU A 63 -8.50 -23.68 -5.80
CA GLU A 63 -9.25 -24.59 -6.67
C GLU A 63 -10.18 -23.83 -7.62
N TRP A 64 -10.97 -22.89 -7.10
CA TRP A 64 -11.88 -22.08 -7.90
C TRP A 64 -11.15 -21.19 -8.89
N LEU A 65 -9.99 -20.65 -8.54
CA LEU A 65 -9.15 -19.87 -9.47
C LEU A 65 -8.76 -20.69 -10.71
N LYS A 66 -8.26 -21.92 -10.50
CA LYS A 66 -7.90 -22.82 -11.61
C LYS A 66 -9.11 -23.23 -12.45
N GLN A 67 -10.25 -23.50 -11.81
CA GLN A 67 -11.47 -23.87 -12.50
C GLN A 67 -12.03 -22.69 -13.31
N ALA A 68 -12.09 -21.50 -12.73
CA ALA A 68 -12.57 -20.29 -13.37
C ALA A 68 -11.74 -19.91 -14.60
N GLU A 69 -10.42 -20.15 -14.56
CA GLU A 69 -9.55 -19.95 -15.72
C GLU A 69 -9.99 -20.80 -16.92
N GLN A 70 -10.32 -22.08 -16.70
CA GLN A 70 -10.83 -22.96 -17.77
C GLN A 70 -12.26 -22.57 -18.19
N GLU A 71 -13.14 -22.32 -17.22
CA GLU A 71 -14.54 -21.92 -17.48
C GLU A 71 -14.63 -20.69 -18.40
N LEU A 72 -13.80 -19.67 -18.16
CA LEU A 72 -13.84 -18.43 -18.93
C LEU A 72 -13.20 -18.55 -20.32
N LEU A 73 -12.28 -19.49 -20.53
CA LEU A 73 -11.70 -19.76 -21.84
C LEU A 73 -12.64 -20.57 -22.75
N ASP A 74 -13.48 -21.41 -22.14
CA ASP A 74 -14.47 -22.23 -22.84
C ASP A 74 -15.78 -21.46 -23.15
N GLU A 75 -15.94 -20.22 -22.66
CA GLU A 75 -17.10 -19.38 -22.98
C GLU A 75 -17.13 -19.03 -24.48
N GLN A 76 -18.32 -19.09 -25.08
CA GLN A 76 -18.53 -18.87 -26.51
C GLN A 76 -18.15 -17.44 -26.97
N SER A 77 -18.07 -16.51 -26.03
CA SER A 77 -17.52 -15.16 -26.19
C SER A 77 -16.69 -14.82 -24.97
N ILE A 78 -15.46 -14.37 -25.19
CA ILE A 78 -14.55 -13.95 -24.12
C ILE A 78 -15.04 -12.63 -23.50
N ASP A 79 -15.26 -12.63 -22.18
CA ASP A 79 -15.54 -11.43 -21.40
C ASP A 79 -14.24 -10.89 -20.78
N GLU A 80 -13.70 -9.82 -21.38
CA GLU A 80 -12.44 -9.19 -20.95
C GLU A 80 -12.47 -8.68 -19.51
N LEU A 81 -13.64 -8.25 -19.01
CA LEU A 81 -13.76 -7.75 -17.64
C LEU A 81 -13.66 -8.90 -16.64
N LYS A 82 -14.26 -10.05 -16.92
CA LYS A 82 -14.12 -11.24 -16.06
C LYS A 82 -12.68 -11.73 -16.05
N LEU A 83 -11.99 -11.74 -17.20
CA LEU A 83 -10.58 -12.13 -17.27
C LEU A 83 -9.67 -11.17 -16.49
N ALA A 84 -9.89 -9.86 -16.60
CA ALA A 84 -9.15 -8.88 -15.81
C ALA A 84 -9.40 -9.05 -14.31
N ASN A 85 -10.65 -9.26 -13.90
CA ASN A 85 -11.01 -9.53 -12.52
C ASN A 85 -10.32 -10.80 -11.99
N LEU A 86 -10.37 -11.89 -12.76
CA LEU A 86 -9.72 -13.15 -12.41
C LEU A 86 -8.20 -13.00 -12.27
N ARG A 87 -7.54 -12.25 -13.17
CA ARG A 87 -6.11 -11.92 -13.06
C ARG A 87 -5.78 -11.23 -11.74
N GLU A 88 -6.56 -10.24 -11.34
CA GLU A 88 -6.33 -9.55 -10.07
C GLU A 88 -6.60 -10.46 -8.87
N MET A 89 -7.66 -11.29 -8.90
CA MET A 89 -7.92 -12.29 -7.87
C MET A 89 -6.74 -13.26 -7.70
N HIS A 90 -6.18 -13.74 -8.81
CA HIS A 90 -4.95 -14.55 -8.80
C HIS A 90 -3.78 -13.81 -8.16
N ARG A 91 -3.57 -12.54 -8.53
CA ARG A 91 -2.49 -11.72 -7.96
C ARG A 91 -2.63 -11.56 -6.45
N HIS A 92 -3.83 -11.24 -5.97
CA HIS A 92 -4.12 -11.13 -4.53
C HIS A 92 -3.91 -12.47 -3.80
N TYR A 93 -4.45 -13.57 -4.33
CA TYR A 93 -4.28 -14.90 -3.76
C TYR A 93 -2.82 -15.33 -3.71
N HIS A 94 -2.11 -15.24 -4.84
CA HIS A 94 -0.71 -15.63 -4.95
C HIS A 94 0.16 -14.85 -3.97
N ASN A 95 -0.02 -13.52 -3.89
CA ASN A 95 0.74 -12.69 -2.96
C ASN A 95 0.50 -13.06 -1.49
N ALA A 96 -0.69 -13.55 -1.14
CA ALA A 96 -1.07 -13.93 0.20
C ALA A 96 -0.53 -15.32 0.60
N VAL A 97 -0.59 -16.31 -0.29
CA VAL A 97 -0.16 -17.69 0.03
C VAL A 97 1.35 -17.92 -0.11
N LEU A 98 2.06 -17.02 -0.78
CA LEU A 98 3.45 -17.23 -1.17
C LEU A 98 4.44 -17.21 0.00
N LEU A 99 4.14 -16.50 1.08
CA LEU A 99 5.04 -16.38 2.21
C LEU A 99 4.70 -17.37 3.33
N PRO A 100 5.71 -18.01 3.94
CA PRO A 100 5.49 -18.78 5.17
C PRO A 100 4.94 -17.91 6.29
N GLU A 101 3.99 -18.45 7.07
CA GLU A 101 3.38 -17.75 8.21
C GLU A 101 4.44 -17.24 9.21
N SER A 102 5.47 -18.03 9.49
CA SER A 102 6.56 -17.66 10.39
C SER A 102 7.35 -16.43 9.92
N LEU A 103 7.53 -16.28 8.60
CA LEU A 103 8.21 -15.11 8.03
C LEU A 103 7.31 -13.87 8.11
N VAL A 104 6.00 -14.03 7.88
CA VAL A 104 5.02 -12.94 8.03
C VAL A 104 4.97 -12.44 9.47
N GLU A 105 4.95 -13.35 10.44
CA GLU A 105 4.98 -13.03 11.87
C GLU A 105 6.29 -12.29 12.24
N ALA A 106 7.44 -12.84 11.86
CA ALA A 106 8.75 -12.26 12.16
C ALA A 106 8.87 -10.83 11.60
N LYS A 107 8.42 -10.61 10.36
CA LYS A 107 8.41 -9.28 9.72
C LYS A 107 7.51 -8.30 10.46
N SER A 108 6.32 -8.73 10.85
CA SER A 108 5.36 -7.89 11.56
C SER A 108 5.92 -7.44 12.92
N LEU A 109 6.53 -8.36 13.67
CA LEU A 109 7.17 -8.05 14.95
C LEU A 109 8.39 -7.13 14.80
N ALA A 110 9.27 -7.42 13.85
CA ALA A 110 10.46 -6.60 13.58
C ALA A 110 10.06 -5.19 13.12
N GLY A 111 9.08 -5.07 12.22
CA GLY A 111 8.55 -3.80 11.73
C GLY A 111 7.95 -2.96 12.85
N ALA A 112 7.08 -3.53 13.69
CA ALA A 112 6.45 -2.83 14.80
C ALA A 112 7.48 -2.32 15.83
N ARG A 113 8.46 -3.16 16.18
CA ARG A 113 9.55 -2.78 17.09
C ARG A 113 10.41 -1.64 16.52
N CYS A 114 10.80 -1.77 15.25
CA CYS A 114 11.62 -0.78 14.56
C CYS A 114 10.89 0.56 14.42
N GLU A 115 9.61 0.55 14.03
CA GLU A 115 8.79 1.75 13.88
C GLU A 115 8.60 2.48 15.21
N HIS A 116 8.27 1.75 16.28
CA HIS A 116 8.09 2.32 17.60
C HIS A 116 9.37 3.01 18.10
N ALA A 117 10.53 2.34 17.97
CA ALA A 117 11.81 2.92 18.38
C ALA A 117 12.21 4.13 17.52
N TRP A 118 11.95 4.07 16.21
CA TRP A 118 12.28 5.14 15.26
C TRP A 118 11.64 6.49 15.63
N ARG A 119 10.42 6.50 16.20
CA ARG A 119 9.73 7.74 16.62
C ARG A 119 10.57 8.58 17.59
N GLN A 120 11.27 7.92 18.52
CA GLN A 120 12.15 8.60 19.48
C GLN A 120 13.55 8.82 18.90
N GLN A 121 14.11 7.81 18.23
CA GLN A 121 15.46 7.85 17.67
C GLN A 121 15.62 8.94 16.60
N ARG A 122 14.58 9.17 15.78
CA ARG A 122 14.59 10.26 14.79
C ARG A 122 14.68 11.63 15.45
N ILE A 123 13.95 11.87 16.54
CA ILE A 123 14.00 13.14 17.28
C ILE A 123 15.37 13.33 17.93
N ALA A 124 15.93 12.25 18.46
CA ALA A 124 17.25 12.25 19.08
C ALA A 124 18.42 12.27 18.07
N ASN A 125 18.14 12.17 16.75
CA ASN A 125 19.14 11.98 15.70
C ASN A 125 20.06 10.77 15.96
N ASP A 126 19.51 9.70 16.56
CA ASP A 126 20.23 8.48 16.92
C ASP A 126 20.23 7.47 15.76
N TRP A 127 21.15 7.67 14.81
CA TRP A 127 21.35 6.72 13.71
C TRP A 127 21.82 5.34 14.19
N ALA A 128 22.70 5.29 15.20
CA ALA A 128 23.30 4.03 15.63
C ALA A 128 22.26 3.08 16.24
N GLY A 129 21.40 3.61 17.11
CA GLY A 129 20.28 2.85 17.66
C GLY A 129 19.26 2.45 16.60
N PHE A 130 18.97 3.32 15.62
CA PHE A 130 18.04 2.99 14.54
C PHE A 130 18.60 1.92 13.60
N ALA A 131 19.89 1.99 13.25
CA ALA A 131 20.54 1.03 12.37
C ALA A 131 20.52 -0.40 12.92
N GLU A 132 20.61 -0.56 14.25
CA GLU A 132 20.47 -1.86 14.91
C GLU A 132 19.08 -2.45 14.68
N ASN A 133 18.02 -1.67 14.91
CA ASN A 133 16.63 -2.08 14.70
C ASN A 133 16.34 -2.37 13.23
N LEU A 134 16.84 -1.52 12.34
CA LEU A 134 16.64 -1.63 10.89
C LEU A 134 17.29 -2.89 10.30
N ARG A 135 18.38 -3.38 10.89
CA ARG A 135 19.12 -4.54 10.37
C ARG A 135 18.25 -5.78 10.25
N GLU A 136 17.45 -6.08 11.28
CA GLU A 136 16.54 -7.24 11.24
C GLU A 136 15.42 -7.04 10.22
N VAL A 137 14.87 -5.82 10.11
CA VAL A 137 13.87 -5.49 9.08
C VAL A 137 14.43 -5.75 7.68
N VAL A 138 15.62 -5.24 7.37
CA VAL A 138 16.27 -5.42 6.06
C VAL A 138 16.56 -6.90 5.77
N LYS A 139 17.02 -7.66 6.78
CA LYS A 139 17.28 -9.10 6.65
C LYS A 139 16.00 -9.85 6.28
N LEU A 140 14.89 -9.62 6.99
CA LEU A 140 13.62 -10.28 6.73
C LEU A 140 12.97 -9.82 5.40
N SER A 141 13.12 -8.54 5.03
CA SER A 141 12.70 -8.03 3.71
C SER A 141 13.47 -8.70 2.57
N ARG A 142 14.76 -9.00 2.75
CA ARG A 142 15.56 -9.73 1.75
C ARG A 142 15.15 -11.20 1.64
N GLU A 143 14.77 -11.81 2.76
CA GLU A 143 14.23 -13.18 2.76
C GLU A 143 12.90 -13.26 2.00
N GLU A 144 11.98 -12.33 2.25
CA GLU A 144 10.76 -12.18 1.44
C GLU A 144 11.08 -11.96 -0.03
N ALA A 145 12.00 -11.01 -0.32
CA ALA A 145 12.39 -10.69 -1.69
C ALA A 145 12.88 -11.92 -2.45
N LYS A 146 13.65 -12.80 -1.78
CA LYS A 146 14.14 -14.05 -2.37
C LYS A 146 12.98 -14.99 -2.72
N ILE A 147 12.06 -15.24 -1.79
CA ILE A 147 10.91 -16.12 -2.02
C ILE A 147 10.05 -15.60 -3.18
N ARG A 148 9.79 -14.29 -3.21
CA ARG A 148 9.01 -13.65 -4.27
C ARG A 148 9.72 -13.66 -5.61
N ALA A 149 11.02 -13.40 -5.63
CA ALA A 149 11.84 -13.43 -6.83
C ALA A 149 11.92 -14.83 -7.44
N GLU A 150 12.07 -15.87 -6.62
CA GLU A 150 12.07 -17.26 -7.07
C GLU A 150 10.73 -17.64 -7.71
N ALA A 151 9.60 -17.21 -7.13
CA ALA A 151 8.28 -17.46 -7.69
C ALA A 151 8.00 -16.67 -8.99
N ALA A 152 8.49 -15.44 -9.10
CA ALA A 152 8.24 -14.56 -10.23
C ALA A 152 9.30 -14.63 -11.34
N GLY A 153 10.43 -15.33 -11.11
CA GLY A 153 11.54 -15.39 -12.06
C GLY A 153 12.22 -14.04 -12.32
N THR A 154 12.28 -13.16 -11.32
CA THR A 154 12.80 -11.78 -11.43
C THR A 154 13.83 -11.46 -10.34
N SER A 155 14.35 -10.23 -10.29
CA SER A 155 15.26 -9.81 -9.22
C SER A 155 14.53 -9.62 -7.90
N GLY A 156 15.26 -9.71 -6.78
CA GLY A 156 14.68 -9.47 -5.45
C GLY A 156 14.03 -8.09 -5.31
N TYR A 157 14.63 -7.06 -5.90
CA TYR A 157 14.08 -5.72 -5.85
C TYR A 157 12.81 -5.59 -6.70
N ASP A 158 12.82 -6.12 -7.93
CA ASP A 158 11.64 -6.09 -8.82
C ASP A 158 10.47 -6.87 -8.22
N ALA A 159 10.75 -7.99 -7.55
CA ALA A 159 9.73 -8.79 -6.86
C ALA A 159 9.04 -8.02 -5.73
N LEU A 160 9.79 -7.22 -4.96
CA LEU A 160 9.22 -6.34 -3.93
C LEU A 160 8.51 -5.12 -4.54
N LEU A 161 9.06 -4.55 -5.61
CA LEU A 161 8.48 -3.41 -6.31
C LEU A 161 7.09 -3.74 -6.88
N ASN A 162 6.93 -4.93 -7.43
CA ASN A 162 5.67 -5.42 -8.00
C ASN A 162 4.53 -5.54 -6.98
N LEU A 163 4.82 -5.52 -5.67
CA LEU A 163 3.78 -5.46 -4.63
C LEU A 163 3.06 -4.11 -4.61
N TYR A 164 3.77 -3.03 -4.96
CA TYR A 164 3.28 -1.66 -4.89
C TYR A 164 2.90 -1.12 -6.26
N GLU A 165 3.66 -1.49 -7.30
CA GLU A 165 3.44 -1.03 -8.67
C GLU A 165 3.48 -2.24 -9.62
N PRO A 166 2.36 -2.97 -9.78
CA PRO A 166 2.31 -4.13 -10.66
C PRO A 166 2.65 -3.74 -12.12
N GLY A 167 3.57 -4.49 -12.73
CA GLY A 167 3.95 -4.30 -14.13
C GLY A 167 5.09 -3.31 -14.40
N THR A 168 5.68 -2.71 -13.36
CA THR A 168 6.95 -1.96 -13.49
C THR A 168 8.15 -2.79 -13.03
N ASN A 169 9.36 -2.32 -13.33
CA ASN A 169 10.61 -2.92 -12.86
C ASN A 169 11.69 -1.85 -12.64
N SER A 170 12.83 -2.27 -12.10
CA SER A 170 14.01 -1.44 -11.85
C SER A 170 14.57 -0.79 -13.11
N ALA A 171 14.51 -1.43 -14.28
CA ALA A 171 14.98 -0.83 -15.53
C ALA A 171 14.10 0.35 -15.96
N ASP A 172 12.79 0.28 -15.75
CA ASP A 172 11.88 1.41 -15.97
C ASP A 172 12.19 2.58 -15.04
N ILE A 173 12.44 2.29 -13.77
CA ILE A 173 12.86 3.28 -12.76
C ILE A 173 14.20 3.92 -13.16
N ASP A 174 15.19 3.11 -13.52
CA ASP A 174 16.53 3.57 -13.90
C ASP A 174 16.49 4.46 -15.14
N ARG A 175 15.63 4.15 -16.11
CA ARG A 175 15.41 5.00 -17.29
C ARG A 175 14.82 6.36 -16.91
N ILE A 176 13.78 6.39 -16.07
CA ILE A 176 13.13 7.64 -15.63
C ILE A 176 14.11 8.50 -14.84
N PHE A 177 14.78 7.93 -13.82
CA PHE A 177 15.75 8.68 -13.03
C PHE A 177 17.00 9.04 -13.82
N GLY A 178 17.41 8.20 -14.77
CA GLY A 178 18.50 8.46 -15.69
C GLY A 178 18.29 9.73 -16.49
N ASP A 179 17.10 9.90 -17.09
CA ASP A 179 16.72 11.11 -17.82
C ASP A 179 16.67 12.34 -16.91
N LEU A 180 15.97 12.24 -15.77
CA LEU A 180 15.87 13.35 -14.81
C LEU A 180 17.24 13.86 -14.34
N LYS A 181 18.20 12.96 -14.10
CA LYS A 181 19.56 13.32 -13.67
C LYS A 181 20.32 14.16 -14.70
N GLN A 182 19.98 14.10 -15.99
CA GLN A 182 20.69 14.85 -17.03
C GLN A 182 20.39 16.35 -16.99
N TRP A 183 19.16 16.74 -16.68
CA TRP A 183 18.73 18.13 -16.81
C TRP A 183 18.27 18.77 -15.50
N LEU A 184 17.73 17.99 -14.55
CA LEU A 184 17.17 18.53 -13.31
C LEU A 184 18.19 19.27 -12.44
N PRO A 185 19.45 18.78 -12.25
CA PRO A 185 20.45 19.51 -11.47
C PRO A 185 20.79 20.88 -12.06
N ALA A 186 20.92 20.97 -13.38
CA ALA A 186 21.20 22.22 -14.08
C ALA A 186 20.00 23.18 -14.03
N LEU A 187 18.78 22.66 -14.17
CA LEU A 187 17.56 23.46 -14.01
C LEU A 187 17.47 24.03 -12.59
N LEU A 188 17.73 23.21 -11.57
CA LEU A 188 17.74 23.64 -10.16
C LEU A 188 18.70 24.81 -9.96
N GLN A 189 19.95 24.68 -10.43
CA GLN A 189 20.94 25.77 -10.33
C GLN A 189 20.48 27.05 -11.04
N LYS A 190 19.92 26.94 -12.25
CA LYS A 190 19.39 28.09 -13.01
C LYS A 190 18.26 28.78 -12.26
N VAL A 191 17.31 28.02 -11.74
CA VAL A 191 16.16 28.55 -10.99
C VAL A 191 16.62 29.22 -9.70
N THR A 192 17.49 28.58 -8.92
CA THR A 192 17.99 29.15 -7.65
C THR A 192 18.79 30.43 -7.90
N THR A 193 19.67 30.46 -8.91
CA THR A 193 20.44 31.66 -9.27
C THR A 193 19.51 32.81 -9.68
N LYS A 194 18.50 32.53 -10.51
CA LYS A 194 17.50 33.54 -10.90
C LYS A 194 16.73 34.07 -9.67
N GLN A 195 16.31 33.18 -8.78
CA GLN A 195 15.55 33.54 -7.58
C GLN A 195 16.36 34.39 -6.58
N GLN A 196 17.68 34.23 -6.50
CA GLN A 196 18.54 35.10 -5.67
C GLN A 196 18.44 36.59 -6.05
N SER A 197 18.19 36.88 -7.32
CA SER A 197 18.01 38.24 -7.85
C SER A 197 16.54 38.67 -7.98
N SER A 198 15.59 37.79 -7.62
CA SER A 198 14.16 38.06 -7.71
C SER A 198 13.66 38.76 -6.45
N GLU A 199 12.50 39.41 -6.55
CA GLU A 199 11.85 40.01 -5.38
C GLU A 199 11.62 38.95 -4.29
N PRO A 200 11.84 39.30 -3.02
CA PRO A 200 11.61 38.39 -1.91
C PRO A 200 10.14 37.94 -1.90
N CYS A 201 9.93 36.64 -1.73
CA CYS A 201 8.60 36.08 -1.58
C CYS A 201 7.90 36.76 -0.38
N LEU A 202 6.70 37.31 -0.59
CA LEU A 202 5.88 37.83 0.49
C LEU A 202 5.45 36.66 1.38
N ILE A 203 6.07 36.57 2.55
CA ILE A 203 5.74 35.53 3.54
C ILE A 203 4.43 35.92 4.23
N PRO A 204 3.35 35.12 4.09
CA PRO A 204 2.11 35.40 4.77
C PRO A 204 2.33 35.51 6.29
N GLN A 205 1.91 36.63 6.87
CA GLN A 205 2.01 36.86 8.32
C GLN A 205 0.69 36.46 8.98
N GLY A 206 0.79 35.57 9.97
CA GLY A 206 -0.34 35.14 10.79
C GLY A 206 -0.74 36.17 11.87
N PRO A 207 -1.65 35.79 12.78
CA PRO A 207 -2.25 34.46 12.94
C PRO A 207 -3.26 34.14 11.83
N PHE A 208 -3.31 32.87 11.43
CA PHE A 208 -4.34 32.36 10.54
C PHE A 208 -5.40 31.63 11.34
N ASP A 209 -6.59 32.20 11.40
CA ASP A 209 -7.72 31.57 12.07
C ASP A 209 -8.01 30.17 11.49
N LEU A 210 -8.10 29.16 12.36
CA LEU A 210 -8.26 27.77 11.95
C LEU A 210 -9.59 27.53 11.23
N GLU A 211 -10.66 28.19 11.66
CA GLU A 211 -11.98 28.02 11.03
C GLU A 211 -11.99 28.64 9.63
N LYS A 212 -11.37 29.81 9.43
CA LYS A 212 -11.21 30.39 8.09
C LYS A 212 -10.38 29.50 7.17
N GLN A 213 -9.31 28.87 7.67
CA GLN A 213 -8.53 27.90 6.89
C GLN A 213 -9.36 26.67 6.53
N ARG A 214 -10.17 26.16 7.47
CA ARG A 214 -11.10 25.06 7.21
C ARG A 214 -12.11 25.40 6.12
N GLN A 215 -12.71 26.59 6.18
CA GLN A 215 -13.64 27.07 5.15
C GLN A 215 -12.99 27.22 3.78
N LEU A 216 -11.73 27.69 3.73
CA LEU A 216 -10.96 27.74 2.49
C LEU A 216 -10.68 26.33 1.94
N GLY A 217 -10.32 25.37 2.79
CA GLY A 217 -10.17 23.97 2.38
C GLY A 217 -11.45 23.41 1.75
N LEU A 218 -12.60 23.63 2.41
CA LEU A 218 -13.91 23.21 1.90
C LEU A 218 -14.28 23.90 0.57
N SER A 219 -13.92 25.17 0.39
CA SER A 219 -14.20 25.88 -0.87
C SER A 219 -13.35 25.34 -2.02
N VAL A 220 -12.06 25.06 -1.78
CA VAL A 220 -11.17 24.44 -2.77
C VAL A 220 -11.67 23.04 -3.14
N MET A 221 -12.07 22.22 -2.18
CA MET A 221 -12.66 20.90 -2.44
C MET A 221 -13.89 20.99 -3.35
N LYS A 222 -14.77 21.98 -3.15
CA LYS A 222 -15.93 22.22 -4.03
C LYS A 222 -15.51 22.59 -5.45
N VAL A 223 -14.50 23.44 -5.59
CA VAL A 223 -13.96 23.84 -6.91
C VAL A 223 -13.38 22.63 -7.65
N LEU A 224 -12.73 21.72 -6.93
CA LEU A 224 -12.18 20.47 -7.47
C LEU A 224 -13.27 19.41 -7.74
N GLY A 225 -14.54 19.69 -7.47
CA GLY A 225 -15.66 18.79 -7.76
C GLY A 225 -15.89 17.69 -6.71
N PHE A 226 -15.38 17.86 -5.48
CA PHE A 226 -15.58 16.89 -4.41
C PHE A 226 -17.06 16.80 -4.00
N ASP A 227 -17.61 15.57 -3.98
CA ASP A 227 -18.99 15.29 -3.57
C ASP A 227 -19.08 15.00 -2.06
N PHE A 228 -19.56 15.97 -1.30
CA PHE A 228 -19.73 15.84 0.16
C PHE A 228 -20.88 14.91 0.59
N LYS A 229 -21.68 14.38 -0.34
CA LYS A 229 -22.78 13.45 -0.04
C LYS A 229 -22.40 11.97 -0.24
N ARG A 230 -21.20 11.70 -0.75
CA ARG A 230 -20.63 10.35 -0.90
C ARG A 230 -19.43 10.22 0.05
N LEU A 231 -19.72 9.86 1.29
CA LEU A 231 -18.74 9.48 2.32
C LEU A 231 -18.97 8.03 2.72
#